data_AF-N1JDI3-F1
#
_entry.id   AF-N1JDI3-F1
#
_cell.length_a   1.000
_cell.length_b   1.000
_cell.length_c   1.000
_cell.angle_alpha   90.00
_cell.angle_beta   90.00
_cell.angle_gamma   90.00
#
_symmetry.space_group_name_H-M   'P 1'
#
loop_
_entity.id
_entity.type
_entity.pdbx_description
1 polymer ?
#
loop_
_entity_poly.entity_id
_entity_poly.type
_entity_poly.pdbx_seq_one_letter_code
_entity_poly.pdbx_strand_id
1 'polypeptide(L)'
;MKFISTATTAALAGILLLAPATYGNRYYKCELSDPVSEADVIKMVSDRTLEKNADIHPKVPTGESHKSYMFMKRTYANRPRITAYLVQVYGDPKEYQLSLHAGGRWHLCSLEDES
;
A
#
# COMPACT_ATOMS: atom_id res chain seq x y z
N MET A 1 -12.81 12.03 57.64
CA MET A 1 -13.58 12.57 56.50
C MET A 1 -12.70 12.47 55.26
N LYS A 2 -13.23 11.89 54.16
CA LYS A 2 -12.53 11.71 52.89
C LYS A 2 -13.06 12.75 51.91
N PHE A 3 -12.22 13.66 51.44
CA PHE A 3 -12.49 14.46 50.24
C PHE A 3 -11.33 14.21 49.29
N ILE A 4 -11.50 13.21 48.44
CA ILE A 4 -10.57 12.93 47.35
C ILE A 4 -10.98 13.86 46.22
N SER A 5 -10.05 14.75 45.90
CA SER A 5 -10.12 15.82 44.92
C SER A 5 -10.57 15.31 43.54
N THR A 6 -11.65 15.87 43.01
CA THR A 6 -12.26 15.60 41.70
C THR A 6 -11.52 16.28 40.53
N ALA A 7 -10.18 16.25 40.53
CA ALA A 7 -9.36 17.03 39.60
C ALA A 7 -8.58 16.18 38.56
N THR A 8 -8.95 14.92 38.32
CA THR A 8 -8.14 13.98 37.51
C THR A 8 -8.79 13.49 36.21
N THR A 9 -9.99 13.94 35.84
CA THR A 9 -10.69 13.43 34.64
C THR A 9 -10.50 14.23 33.36
N ALA A 10 -9.89 15.43 33.39
CA ALA A 10 -9.68 16.23 32.18
C ALA A 10 -8.39 15.90 31.41
N ALA A 11 -7.38 15.29 32.05
CA ALA A 11 -6.07 15.08 31.44
C ALA A 11 -6.01 13.90 30.45
N LEU A 12 -6.96 12.96 30.51
CA LEU A 12 -6.96 11.75 29.67
C LEU A 12 -7.64 11.95 28.30
N ALA A 13 -8.49 12.98 28.16
CA ALA A 13 -9.09 13.33 26.88
C ALA A 13 -8.11 14.07 25.94
N GLY A 14 -7.04 14.68 26.48
CA GLY A 14 -6.04 15.42 25.71
C GLY A 14 -4.99 14.53 25.02
N ILE A 15 -4.78 13.30 25.50
CA ILE A 15 -3.75 12.39 24.96
C ILE A 15 -4.28 11.59 23.76
N LEU A 16 -5.59 11.34 23.68
CA LEU A 16 -6.21 10.64 22.55
C LEU A 16 -6.28 11.46 21.26
N LEU A 17 -6.16 12.79 21.33
CA LEU A 17 -6.07 13.67 20.16
C LEU A 17 -4.66 13.76 19.56
N LEU A 18 -3.68 13.15 20.23
CA LEU A 18 -2.27 13.12 19.80
C LEU A 18 -1.82 11.71 19.41
N ALA A 19 -2.75 10.78 19.14
CA ALA A 19 -2.41 9.65 18.27
C ALA A 19 -2.23 10.27 16.89
N PRO A 20 -0.99 10.51 16.43
CA PRO A 20 -0.80 11.13 15.16
C PRO A 20 -1.38 10.15 14.14
N ALA A 21 -2.03 10.67 13.12
CA ALA A 21 -2.16 9.98 11.84
C ALA A 21 -0.75 9.84 11.20
N THR A 22 0.22 9.25 11.92
CA THR A 22 1.59 8.96 11.47
C THR A 22 1.65 7.65 10.68
N TYR A 23 0.53 7.13 10.20
CA TYR A 23 0.56 6.51 8.89
C TYR A 23 0.83 7.64 7.90
N GLY A 24 2.10 8.06 7.83
CA GLY A 24 2.59 8.93 6.77
C GLY A 24 2.13 8.36 5.43
N ASN A 25 1.89 9.23 4.46
CA ASN A 25 1.43 8.80 3.14
C ASN A 25 2.44 7.81 2.55
N ARG A 26 2.18 6.50 2.69
CA ARG A 26 3.05 5.47 2.12
C ARG A 26 2.82 5.43 0.64
N TYR A 27 3.89 5.28 -0.13
CA TYR A 27 3.83 5.17 -1.57
C TYR A 27 4.76 4.08 -2.08
N TYR A 28 4.32 3.42 -3.13
CA TYR A 28 5.14 2.52 -3.91
C TYR A 28 5.96 3.32 -4.92
N LYS A 29 7.27 3.21 -4.81
CA LYS A 29 8.22 3.71 -5.78
C LYS A 29 8.62 2.61 -6.75
N CYS A 30 8.52 2.94 -8.02
CA CYS A 30 8.71 2.04 -9.14
C CYS A 30 9.74 2.69 -10.07
N GLU A 31 10.76 1.97 -10.54
CA GLU A 31 11.91 2.57 -11.29
C GLU A 31 11.50 3.37 -12.55
N LEU A 32 10.33 3.09 -13.12
CA LEU A 32 9.88 3.64 -14.40
C LEU A 32 8.49 4.28 -14.34
N SER A 33 7.99 4.60 -13.15
CA SER A 33 6.71 5.28 -13.00
C SER A 33 6.69 6.29 -11.87
N ASP A 34 5.70 7.17 -11.95
CA ASP A 34 5.36 8.04 -10.83
C ASP A 34 5.00 7.19 -9.60
N PRO A 35 5.26 7.68 -8.38
CA PRO A 35 4.86 7.03 -7.14
C PRO A 35 3.36 6.71 -7.14
N VAL A 36 3.00 5.55 -6.57
CA VAL A 36 1.60 5.13 -6.41
C VAL A 36 1.32 5.05 -4.92
N SER A 37 0.35 5.83 -4.41
CA SER A 37 0.03 5.77 -2.99
C SER A 37 -0.48 4.38 -2.59
N GLU A 38 -0.21 3.97 -1.35
CA GLU A 38 -0.73 2.72 -0.81
C GLU A 38 -2.27 2.72 -0.81
N ALA A 39 -2.88 3.88 -0.51
CA ALA A 39 -4.32 4.07 -0.59
C ALA A 39 -4.87 3.83 -2.02
N ASP A 40 -4.17 4.28 -3.06
CA ASP A 40 -4.52 4.01 -4.45
C ASP A 40 -4.45 2.51 -4.75
N VAL A 41 -3.42 1.81 -4.27
CA VAL A 41 -3.28 0.34 -4.45
C VAL A 41 -4.44 -0.39 -3.79
N ILE A 42 -4.78 -0.05 -2.55
CA ILE A 42 -5.90 -0.65 -1.81
C ILE A 42 -7.23 -0.42 -2.54
N LYS A 43 -7.46 0.80 -3.02
CA LYS A 43 -8.64 1.14 -3.82
C LYS A 43 -8.68 0.34 -5.13
N MET A 44 -7.56 0.21 -5.82
CA MET A 44 -7.47 -0.57 -7.06
C MET A 44 -7.79 -2.04 -6.86
N VAL A 45 -7.37 -2.65 -5.75
CA VAL A 45 -7.74 -4.03 -5.40
C VAL A 45 -9.27 -4.18 -5.23
N SER A 46 -9.93 -3.16 -4.70
CA SER A 46 -11.38 -3.19 -4.45
C SER A 46 -12.21 -3.06 -5.73
N ASP A 47 -11.71 -2.33 -6.72
CA ASP A 47 -12.44 -1.98 -7.95
C ASP A 47 -12.14 -2.91 -9.15
N ARG A 48 -11.21 -3.87 -9.02
CA ARG A 48 -10.66 -4.63 -10.16
C ARG A 48 -10.96 -6.13 -10.09
N THR A 49 -11.00 -6.74 -11.28
CA THR A 49 -11.15 -8.18 -11.44
C THR A 49 -9.91 -8.92 -10.96
N LEU A 50 -10.13 -10.03 -10.27
CA LEU A 50 -9.09 -10.96 -9.86
C LEU A 50 -8.41 -11.58 -11.09
N GLU A 51 -7.09 -11.50 -11.13
CA GLU A 51 -6.25 -12.14 -12.14
C GLU A 51 -5.80 -13.52 -11.64
N LYS A 52 -5.70 -14.50 -12.55
CA LYS A 52 -5.13 -15.80 -12.18
C LYS A 52 -3.63 -15.65 -11.91
N ASN A 53 -3.15 -16.27 -10.84
CA ASN A 53 -1.72 -16.32 -10.57
C ASN A 53 -1.03 -17.12 -11.70
N ALA A 54 -0.06 -16.51 -12.37
CA ALA A 54 0.73 -17.14 -13.42
C ALA A 54 2.20 -17.25 -12.99
N ASP A 55 2.92 -18.24 -13.51
CA ASP A 55 4.34 -18.46 -13.18
C ASP A 55 5.25 -17.28 -13.57
N ILE A 56 4.79 -16.45 -14.51
CA ILE A 56 5.48 -15.23 -14.92
C ILE A 56 5.34 -14.10 -13.90
N HIS A 57 4.38 -14.16 -12.98
CA HIS A 57 4.18 -13.14 -11.96
C HIS A 57 5.30 -13.23 -10.91
N PRO A 58 5.70 -12.10 -10.31
CA PRO A 58 6.60 -12.10 -9.17
C PRO A 58 6.08 -13.02 -8.06
N LYS A 59 6.97 -13.71 -7.37
CA LYS A 59 6.58 -14.47 -6.18
C LYS A 59 6.30 -13.50 -5.04
N VAL A 60 5.31 -13.81 -4.21
CA VAL A 60 5.15 -13.10 -2.94
C VAL A 60 6.28 -13.50 -1.99
N PRO A 61 6.72 -12.63 -1.07
CA PRO A 61 7.92 -12.86 -0.26
C PRO A 61 7.79 -14.07 0.66
N THR A 62 6.57 -14.33 1.14
CA THR A 62 6.27 -15.41 2.09
C THR A 62 6.06 -16.76 1.42
N GLY A 63 5.88 -16.80 0.10
CA GLY A 63 5.48 -18.01 -0.64
C GLY A 63 4.04 -18.48 -0.36
N GLU A 64 3.25 -17.70 0.37
CA GLU A 64 1.88 -18.05 0.72
C GLU A 64 0.92 -17.96 -0.49
N SER A 65 -0.26 -18.54 -0.31
CA SER A 65 -1.37 -18.31 -1.22
C SER A 65 -1.71 -16.82 -1.26
N HIS A 66 -1.84 -16.28 -2.46
CA HIS A 66 -2.09 -14.87 -2.68
C HIS A 66 -3.11 -14.65 -3.79
N LYS A 67 -3.68 -13.45 -3.84
CA LYS A 67 -4.58 -13.00 -4.89
C LYS A 67 -3.89 -11.94 -5.74
N SER A 68 -3.94 -12.09 -7.06
CA SER A 68 -3.35 -11.13 -8.00
C SER A 68 -4.43 -10.24 -8.61
N TYR A 69 -4.12 -8.96 -8.79
CA TYR A 69 -4.97 -7.99 -9.47
C TYR A 69 -4.12 -7.22 -10.47
N MET A 70 -4.51 -7.21 -11.73
CA MET A 70 -3.77 -6.50 -12.78
C MET A 70 -4.49 -5.21 -13.16
N PHE A 71 -3.72 -4.15 -13.39
CA PHE A 71 -4.29 -2.90 -13.91
C PHE A 71 -3.31 -2.19 -14.86
N MET A 72 -3.87 -1.36 -15.73
CA MET A 72 -3.09 -0.47 -16.60
C MET A 72 -3.30 0.97 -16.16
N LYS A 73 -2.22 1.72 -16.01
CA LYS A 73 -2.24 3.15 -15.67
C LYS A 73 -1.36 3.91 -16.65
N ARG A 74 -1.79 5.13 -17.03
CA ARG A 74 -0.91 6.06 -17.74
C ARG A 74 0.13 6.61 -16.75
N THR A 75 1.40 6.48 -17.09
CA THR A 75 2.53 6.99 -16.30
C THR A 75 3.23 8.10 -17.08
N TYR A 76 3.77 9.08 -16.37
CA TYR A 76 4.34 10.30 -16.99
C TYR A 76 5.81 10.55 -16.63
N ALA A 77 6.47 9.65 -15.90
CA ALA A 77 7.83 9.79 -15.39
C ALA A 77 8.85 10.45 -16.34
N ASN A 78 8.80 10.19 -17.66
CA ASN A 78 9.62 10.89 -18.66
C ASN A 78 8.87 11.16 -19.98
N ARG A 79 7.96 10.26 -20.36
CA ARG A 79 7.03 10.40 -21.49
C ARG A 79 5.74 9.66 -21.13
N PRO A 80 4.58 10.06 -21.69
CA PRO A 80 3.34 9.33 -21.49
C PRO A 80 3.49 7.88 -21.95
N ARG A 81 3.28 6.93 -21.05
CA ARG A 81 3.27 5.48 -21.35
C ARG A 81 2.09 4.81 -20.66
N ILE A 82 1.60 3.73 -21.24
CA ILE A 82 0.67 2.84 -20.55
C ILE A 82 1.51 1.76 -19.88
N THR A 83 1.48 1.73 -18.55
CA THR A 83 2.24 0.76 -17.75
C THR A 83 1.26 -0.22 -17.13
N ALA A 84 1.57 -1.51 -17.24
CA ALA A 84 0.83 -2.56 -16.56
C ALA A 84 1.42 -2.77 -15.16
N TYR A 85 0.55 -2.96 -14.19
CA TYR A 85 0.87 -3.20 -12.80
C TYR A 85 0.17 -4.46 -12.32
N LEU A 86 0.78 -5.11 -11.35
CA LEU A 86 0.25 -6.27 -10.66
C LEU A 86 0.29 -5.99 -9.15
N VAL A 87 -0.85 -6.09 -8.49
CA VAL A 87 -0.96 -6.11 -7.03
C VAL A 87 -1.15 -7.54 -6.58
N GLN A 88 -0.33 -7.99 -5.64
CA GLN A 88 -0.48 -9.28 -5.00
C GLN A 88 -0.83 -9.05 -3.52
N VAL A 89 -1.94 -9.64 -3.09
CA VAL A 89 -2.45 -9.55 -1.72
C VAL A 89 -2.27 -10.89 -1.04
N TYR A 90 -1.57 -10.91 0.09
CA TYR A 90 -1.20 -12.12 0.84
C TYR A 90 -1.19 -11.84 2.35
N GLY A 91 -0.96 -12.86 3.18
CA GLY A 91 -0.87 -12.73 4.63
C GLY A 91 -2.20 -12.48 5.37
N ASP A 92 -2.14 -12.63 6.69
CA ASP A 92 -3.17 -12.22 7.66
C ASP A 92 -2.49 -11.60 8.91
N PRO A 93 -2.48 -10.26 9.08
CA PRO A 93 -3.22 -9.26 8.32
C PRO A 93 -2.72 -9.11 6.87
N LYS A 94 -3.58 -8.58 5.99
CA LYS A 94 -3.28 -8.45 4.56
C LYS A 94 -2.09 -7.54 4.30
N GLU A 95 -1.14 -8.06 3.54
CA GLU A 95 -0.01 -7.34 2.96
C GLU A 95 -0.19 -7.16 1.45
N TYR A 96 0.51 -6.17 0.90
CA TYR A 96 0.39 -5.77 -0.50
C TYR A 96 1.79 -5.68 -1.14
N GLN A 97 1.99 -6.43 -2.22
CA GLN A 97 3.14 -6.30 -3.11
C GLN A 97 2.69 -5.68 -4.43
N LEU A 98 3.30 -4.55 -4.80
CA LEU A 98 3.09 -3.92 -6.11
C LEU A 98 4.27 -4.23 -7.04
N SER A 99 3.96 -4.60 -8.28
CA SER A 99 4.94 -4.81 -9.33
C SER A 99 4.54 -4.05 -10.59
N LEU A 100 5.52 -3.55 -11.34
CA LEU A 100 5.33 -2.91 -12.64
C LEU A 100 5.86 -3.83 -13.75
N HIS A 101 5.22 -3.85 -14.91
CA HIS A 101 5.72 -4.56 -16.09
C HIS A 101 6.40 -3.57 -17.05
N ALA A 102 7.72 -3.68 -17.20
CA ALA A 102 8.50 -2.86 -18.10
C ALA A 102 9.68 -3.63 -18.70
N GLY A 103 10.00 -3.36 -19.97
CA GLY A 103 11.10 -4.04 -20.67
C GLY A 103 10.88 -5.56 -20.81
N GLY A 104 9.61 -6.01 -20.86
CA GLY A 104 9.24 -7.43 -20.97
C GLY A 104 9.43 -8.23 -19.68
N ARG A 105 9.61 -7.56 -18.53
CA ARG A 105 9.79 -8.20 -17.22
C ARG A 105 9.01 -7.46 -16.15
N TRP A 106 8.72 -8.15 -15.05
CA TRP A 106 8.17 -7.57 -13.84
C TRP A 106 9.27 -7.02 -12.94
N HIS A 107 9.06 -5.83 -12.40
CA HIS A 107 9.93 -5.19 -11.41
C HIS A 107 9.11 -4.90 -10.16
N LEU A 108 9.67 -5.25 -9.01
CA LEU A 108 9.05 -4.96 -7.71
C LEU A 108 9.13 -3.47 -7.42
N CYS A 109 8.06 -2.91 -6.86
CA CYS A 109 8.05 -1.55 -6.37
C CYS A 109 8.28 -1.54 -4.86
N SER A 110 9.16 -0.65 -4.40
CA SER A 110 9.49 -0.50 -2.98
C SER A 110 8.45 0.37 -2.29
N LEU A 111 7.96 -0.05 -1.12
CA LEU A 111 7.08 0.76 -0.29
C LEU A 111 7.93 1.69 0.56
N GLU A 112 7.76 3.00 0.37
CA GLU A 112 8.49 4.06 1.06
C GLU A 112 7.50 4.94 1.83
N ASP A 113 7.97 5.55 2.92
CA ASP A 113 7.20 6.53 3.69
C ASP A 113 7.51 7.95 3.19
N GLU A 114 6.50 8.82 3.07
CA GLU A 114 6.70 10.25 2.78
C GLU A 114 7.47 10.89 3.95
N SER A 115 8.71 11.30 3.67
CA SER A 115 9.65 11.91 4.63
C SER A 115 9.52 13.43 4.63
#